data_AF-A0A2E6C2P6-F1
#
_entry.id   AF-A0A2E6C2P6-F1
#
_cell.length_a   1.000
_cell.length_b   1.000
_cell.length_c   1.000
_cell.angle_alpha   90.00
_cell.angle_beta   90.00
_cell.angle_gamma   90.00
#
_symmetry.space_group_name_H-M   'P 1'
#
loop_
_entity.id
_entity.type
_entity.pdbx_description
1 polymer ?
#
loop_
_entity_poly.entity_id
_entity_poly.type
_entity_poly.pdbx_seq_one_letter_code
_entity_poly.pdbx_strand_id
1 'polypeptide(L)'
;WVDIDEKWWDMLKKRLMKVHPGQQGQTRVATKNKRFVQKVMGLCAVARPYGDFNGRLGMYRCARKKVAERNSKYHERGDVYDEDCEVDGDMFYEIVTKQLIPDIYDKMADFDVVFVQMDNARPHVKRIADLERIGKKRKRIKGKQMPLIKFVLQPANSPDTNLNDLCFFGSLSKLIQEHEREIEHRAVNKDKFWNLIVEQYHKSHRRETLERCWDVKTAVNKCILDAKGTNNYELPHGIKHEEPVSHAISLDLDDTGDPVARTLDYEGLHASLPSSLPR
;
A
#
# COMPACT_ATOMS: atom_id res chain seq x y z
N TRP A 1 10.65 3.23 -10.74
CA TRP A 1 9.65 2.34 -10.14
C TRP A 1 9.05 3.03 -8.93
N VAL A 2 7.74 2.88 -8.78
CA VAL A 2 6.92 3.34 -7.66
C VAL A 2 6.12 2.13 -7.20
N ASP A 3 6.18 1.80 -5.93
CA ASP A 3 5.35 0.76 -5.34
C ASP A 3 4.17 1.41 -4.65
N ILE A 4 2.96 0.95 -5.00
CA ILE A 4 1.73 1.36 -4.32
C ILE A 4 1.04 0.16 -3.69
N ASP A 5 0.39 0.42 -2.56
CA ASP A 5 -0.45 -0.55 -1.86
C ASP A 5 -1.32 0.16 -0.80
N GLU A 6 -2.38 -0.50 -0.34
CA GLU A 6 -3.27 0.01 0.70
C GLU A 6 -3.19 -0.78 2.01
N LYS A 7 -3.35 -0.06 3.12
CA LYS A 7 -3.37 -0.67 4.44
C LYS A 7 -4.43 -0.10 5.35
N TRP A 8 -5.05 -0.99 6.12
CA TRP A 8 -5.80 -0.63 7.33
C TRP A 8 -4.87 -0.51 8.54
N TRP A 9 -4.89 0.65 9.19
CA TRP A 9 -4.29 0.83 10.52
C TRP A 9 -5.38 0.82 11.59
N ASP A 10 -5.27 -0.14 12.50
CA ASP A 10 -6.12 -0.25 13.68
C ASP A 10 -5.62 0.75 14.75
N MET A 11 -6.53 1.55 15.34
CA MET A 11 -6.20 2.47 16.45
C MET A 11 -5.78 1.71 17.72
N LEU A 12 -6.26 0.47 17.88
CA LEU A 12 -5.91 -0.42 18.98
C LEU A 12 -5.42 -1.76 18.42
N LYS A 13 -4.22 -2.19 18.79
CA LYS A 13 -3.68 -3.49 18.37
C LYS A 13 -3.72 -4.50 19.52
N LYS A 14 -4.32 -5.67 19.28
CA LYS A 14 -4.26 -6.79 20.24
C LYS A 14 -2.82 -7.24 20.40
N ARG A 15 -2.32 -7.30 21.63
CA ARG A 15 -0.98 -7.81 21.95
C ARG A 15 -1.08 -8.93 22.99
N LEU A 16 -0.31 -9.99 22.78
CA LEU A 16 -0.02 -10.97 23.81
C LEU A 16 1.08 -10.39 24.70
N MET A 17 0.79 -10.27 25.99
CA MET A 17 1.75 -9.82 26.99
C MET A 17 2.15 -11.04 27.82
N LYS A 18 3.45 -11.31 27.93
CA LYS A 18 3.94 -12.23 28.97
C LYS A 18 3.89 -11.48 30.30
N VAL A 19 3.22 -12.06 31.29
CA VAL A 19 3.10 -11.49 32.63
C VAL A 19 3.77 -12.47 33.59
N HIS A 20 4.57 -11.97 34.53
CA HIS A 20 5.20 -12.82 35.52
C HIS A 20 4.14 -13.46 36.44
N PRO A 21 4.37 -14.69 36.94
CA PRO A 21 3.51 -15.30 37.94
C PRO A 21 3.30 -14.34 39.13
N GLY A 22 2.04 -14.08 39.49
CA GLY A 22 1.67 -13.19 40.60
C GLY A 22 1.47 -11.70 40.23
N GLN A 23 1.80 -11.28 39.01
CA GLN A 23 1.46 -9.93 38.54
C GLN A 23 0.08 -9.92 37.87
N GLN A 24 -0.75 -8.95 38.20
CA GLN A 24 -1.95 -8.66 37.41
C GLN A 24 -1.52 -8.00 36.09
N GLY A 25 -1.91 -8.60 34.97
CA GLY A 25 -1.75 -7.97 33.67
C GLY A 25 -2.52 -6.65 33.65
N GLN A 26 -1.85 -5.55 33.29
CA GLN A 26 -2.56 -4.28 33.05
C GLN A 26 -3.54 -4.49 31.90
N THR A 27 -4.84 -4.41 32.19
CA THR A 27 -5.90 -4.47 31.17
C THR A 27 -5.80 -3.23 30.28
N ARG A 28 -5.11 -3.37 29.15
CA ARG A 28 -5.16 -2.39 28.06
C ARG A 28 -6.59 -2.47 27.50
N VAL A 29 -7.41 -1.45 27.79
CA VAL A 29 -8.76 -1.19 27.26
C VAL A 29 -9.55 -2.43 26.83
N ALA A 30 -10.50 -2.88 27.65
CA ALA A 30 -11.33 -4.04 27.33
C ALA A 30 -12.18 -3.80 26.07
N THR A 31 -11.71 -4.30 24.92
CA THR A 31 -12.48 -4.32 23.67
C THR A 31 -13.00 -5.73 23.41
N LYS A 32 -14.32 -5.88 23.35
CA LYS A 32 -14.98 -7.20 23.23
C LYS A 32 -14.67 -7.93 21.91
N ASN A 33 -14.44 -7.21 20.81
CA ASN A 33 -14.15 -7.79 19.49
C ASN A 33 -13.39 -6.78 18.60
N LYS A 34 -12.46 -7.26 17.75
CA LYS A 34 -11.71 -6.46 16.77
C LYS A 34 -12.61 -5.60 15.87
N ARG A 35 -13.82 -6.06 15.54
CA ARG A 35 -14.76 -5.29 14.69
C ARG A 35 -15.15 -3.91 15.24
N PHE A 36 -15.02 -3.70 16.55
CA PHE A 36 -15.33 -2.42 17.20
C PHE A 36 -14.12 -1.48 17.28
N VAL A 37 -12.93 -1.97 16.95
CA VAL A 37 -11.73 -1.16 16.88
C VAL A 37 -11.84 -0.21 15.70
N GLN A 38 -11.68 1.08 15.99
CA GLN A 38 -11.63 2.09 14.94
C GLN A 38 -10.37 1.92 14.12
N LYS A 39 -10.50 2.04 12.81
CA LYS A 39 -9.41 1.90 11.85
C LYS A 39 -9.52 2.96 10.77
N VAL A 40 -8.38 3.30 10.19
CA VAL A 40 -8.26 4.19 9.04
C VAL A 40 -7.53 3.46 7.91
N MET A 41 -7.89 3.76 6.67
CA MET A 41 -7.26 3.15 5.49
C MET A 41 -6.46 4.20 4.73
N GLY A 42 -5.32 3.81 4.19
CA GLY A 42 -4.55 4.68 3.33
C GLY A 42 -3.79 3.92 2.25
N LEU A 43 -3.71 4.54 1.08
CA LEU A 43 -2.85 4.14 -0.04
C LEU A 43 -1.49 4.83 0.13
N CYS A 44 -0.42 4.06 0.12
CA CYS A 44 0.93 4.59 0.18
C CYS A 44 1.61 4.45 -1.17
N ALA A 45 2.40 5.46 -1.54
CA ALA A 45 3.23 5.45 -2.74
C ALA A 45 4.67 5.82 -2.38
N VAL A 46 5.59 4.89 -2.67
CA VAL A 46 7.02 5.03 -2.38
C VAL A 46 7.84 4.60 -3.58
N ALA A 47 8.99 5.23 -3.75
CA ALA A 47 9.93 5.02 -4.85
C ALA A 47 11.35 5.01 -4.31
N ARG A 48 12.30 4.55 -5.13
CA ARG A 48 13.71 4.59 -4.74
C ARG A 48 14.16 6.05 -4.70
N PRO A 49 14.82 6.52 -3.63
CA PRO A 49 15.42 7.83 -3.62
C PRO A 49 16.34 8.07 -4.83
N TYR A 50 16.34 9.29 -5.38
CA TYR A 50 17.13 9.65 -6.55
C TYR A 50 17.39 11.16 -6.57
N GLY A 51 18.61 11.60 -6.85
CA GLY A 51 18.97 13.03 -6.76
C GLY A 51 18.55 13.61 -5.41
N ASP A 52 17.79 14.70 -5.41
CA ASP A 52 17.22 15.33 -4.20
C ASP A 52 15.89 14.70 -3.73
N PHE A 53 15.28 13.83 -4.54
CA PHE A 53 14.04 13.15 -4.19
C PHE A 53 14.29 12.05 -3.15
N ASN A 54 13.59 12.13 -2.01
CA ASN A 54 13.81 11.26 -0.85
C ASN A 54 13.08 9.90 -0.91
N GLY A 55 12.39 9.57 -2.00
CA GLY A 55 11.67 8.31 -2.18
C GLY A 55 10.20 8.34 -1.78
N ARG A 56 9.68 9.43 -1.20
CA ARG A 56 8.29 9.54 -0.74
C ARG A 56 7.40 10.26 -1.73
N LEU A 57 6.47 9.54 -2.37
CA LEU A 57 5.43 10.17 -3.19
C LEU A 57 4.28 10.64 -2.32
N GLY A 58 3.67 9.76 -1.52
CA GLY A 58 2.55 10.19 -0.71
C GLY A 58 1.90 9.10 0.12
N MET A 59 0.98 9.56 0.96
CA MET A 59 0.12 8.75 1.81
C MET A 59 -1.28 9.36 1.70
N TYR A 60 -2.20 8.65 1.08
CA TYR A 60 -3.51 9.17 0.70
C TYR A 60 -4.58 8.42 1.48
N ARG A 61 -5.42 9.15 2.22
CA ARG A 61 -6.48 8.53 3.02
C ARG A 61 -7.58 7.99 2.12
N CYS A 62 -7.98 6.76 2.36
CA CYS A 62 -9.09 6.12 1.67
C CYS A 62 -10.37 6.32 2.49
N ALA A 63 -10.99 7.49 2.32
CA ALA A 63 -12.24 7.84 3.00
C ALA A 63 -13.21 8.55 2.04
N ARG A 64 -14.51 8.37 2.26
CA ARG A 64 -15.57 9.10 1.55
C ARG A 64 -16.22 10.11 2.49
N LYS A 65 -16.54 11.29 1.95
CA LYS A 65 -17.38 12.26 2.66
C LYS A 65 -18.79 11.70 2.80
N LYS A 66 -19.31 11.71 4.01
CA LYS A 66 -20.66 11.28 4.36
C LYS A 66 -21.36 12.38 5.14
N VAL A 67 -22.64 12.57 4.85
CA VAL A 67 -23.51 13.46 5.61
C VAL A 67 -24.19 12.65 6.70
N ALA A 68 -24.13 13.11 7.94
CA ALA A 68 -24.82 12.49 9.05
C ALA A 68 -26.34 12.60 8.86
N GLU A 69 -27.02 11.46 8.70
CA GLU A 69 -28.47 11.41 8.50
C GLU A 69 -29.27 11.56 9.80
N ARG A 70 -28.62 11.29 10.94
CA ARG A 70 -29.23 11.29 12.28
C ARG A 70 -28.28 11.93 13.27
N ASN A 71 -28.86 12.56 14.29
CA ASN A 71 -28.10 13.00 15.45
C ASN A 71 -27.48 11.78 16.15
N SER A 72 -26.21 11.91 16.49
CA SER A 72 -25.46 10.93 17.26
C SER A 72 -24.65 11.66 18.33
N LYS A 73 -23.96 10.89 19.18
CA LYS A 73 -23.02 11.48 20.16
C LYS A 73 -21.89 12.29 19.49
N TYR A 74 -21.59 12.04 18.23
CA TYR A 74 -20.38 12.55 17.56
C TYR A 74 -20.66 13.47 16.37
N HIS A 75 -21.87 13.42 15.81
CA HIS A 75 -22.29 14.18 14.64
C HIS A 75 -23.76 14.58 14.78
N GLU A 76 -24.05 15.85 14.53
CA GLU A 76 -25.41 16.35 14.33
C GLU A 76 -25.89 16.00 12.91
N ARG A 77 -27.21 15.92 12.73
CA ARG A 77 -27.80 15.70 11.41
C ARG A 77 -27.40 16.83 10.47
N GLY A 78 -26.77 16.49 9.35
CA GLY A 78 -26.25 17.44 8.38
C GLY A 78 -24.72 17.61 8.43
N ASP A 79 -24.06 17.14 9.49
CA ASP A 79 -22.60 17.20 9.57
C ASP A 79 -21.94 16.37 8.46
N VAL A 80 -20.94 16.93 7.80
CA VAL A 80 -20.10 16.23 6.83
C VAL A 80 -18.87 15.68 7.55
N TYR A 81 -18.66 14.36 7.48
CA TYR A 81 -17.49 13.71 8.06
C TYR A 81 -16.90 12.69 7.09
N ASP A 82 -15.63 12.35 7.28
CA ASP A 82 -14.94 11.32 6.50
C ASP A 82 -15.17 9.93 7.10
N GLU A 83 -15.73 9.04 6.29
CA GLU A 83 -15.90 7.62 6.62
C GLU A 83 -14.85 6.80 5.88
N ASP A 84 -13.88 6.25 6.62
CA ASP A 84 -12.93 5.29 6.06
C ASP A 84 -13.67 4.04 5.59
N CYS A 85 -13.41 3.63 4.35
CA CYS A 85 -14.05 2.48 3.74
C CYS A 85 -13.03 1.63 2.97
N GLU A 86 -13.47 0.45 2.54
CA GLU A 86 -12.67 -0.37 1.62
C GLU A 86 -12.52 0.34 0.28
N VAL A 87 -11.35 0.18 -0.33
CA VAL A 87 -11.07 0.77 -1.64
C VAL A 87 -11.80 -0.03 -2.72
N ASP A 88 -12.77 0.60 -3.36
CA ASP A 88 -13.34 0.14 -4.61
C ASP A 88 -12.59 0.75 -5.81
N GLY A 89 -12.93 0.29 -7.02
CA GLY A 89 -12.26 0.76 -8.23
C GLY A 89 -12.42 2.26 -8.48
N ASP A 90 -13.54 2.87 -8.10
CA ASP A 90 -13.75 4.31 -8.31
C ASP A 90 -12.91 5.15 -7.36
N MET A 91 -12.85 4.76 -6.08
CA MET A 91 -11.98 5.39 -5.10
C MET A 91 -10.52 5.23 -5.49
N PHE A 92 -10.09 4.02 -5.86
CA PHE A 92 -8.71 3.78 -6.30
C PHE A 92 -8.33 4.69 -7.47
N TYR A 93 -9.17 4.68 -8.52
CA TYR A 93 -8.97 5.50 -9.70
C TYR A 93 -8.94 7.00 -9.37
N GLU A 94 -9.83 7.47 -8.49
CA GLU A 94 -9.87 8.86 -8.05
C GLU A 94 -8.58 9.25 -7.31
N ILE A 95 -8.14 8.46 -6.34
CA ILE A 95 -6.90 8.72 -5.58
C ILE A 95 -5.70 8.74 -6.53
N VAL A 96 -5.59 7.73 -7.40
CA VAL A 96 -4.47 7.63 -8.34
C VAL A 96 -4.45 8.83 -9.30
N THR A 97 -5.59 9.19 -9.89
CA THR A 97 -5.65 10.24 -10.90
C THR A 97 -5.56 11.64 -10.34
N LYS A 98 -6.17 11.91 -9.17
CA LYS A 98 -6.23 13.25 -8.58
C LYS A 98 -5.08 13.55 -7.62
N GLN A 99 -4.41 12.54 -7.08
CA GLN A 99 -3.36 12.72 -6.07
C GLN A 99 -2.02 12.12 -6.53
N LEU A 100 -1.96 10.81 -6.79
CA LEU A 100 -0.70 10.14 -7.12
C LEU A 100 -0.07 10.62 -8.43
N ILE A 101 -0.82 10.70 -9.51
CA ILE A 101 -0.30 11.15 -10.82
C ILE A 101 0.26 12.58 -10.72
N PRO A 102 -0.46 13.56 -10.12
CA PRO A 102 0.11 14.87 -9.83
C PRO A 102 1.41 14.83 -9.02
N ASP A 103 1.49 14.00 -7.98
CA ASP A 103 2.72 13.85 -7.18
C ASP A 103 3.88 13.26 -7.98
N ILE A 104 3.60 12.31 -8.89
CA ILE A 104 4.60 11.77 -9.83
C ILE A 104 5.10 12.88 -10.75
N TYR A 105 4.19 13.71 -11.30
CA TYR A 105 4.58 14.83 -12.14
C TYR A 105 5.38 15.91 -11.40
N ASP A 106 5.12 16.13 -10.12
CA ASP A 106 5.86 17.10 -9.31
C ASP A 106 7.25 16.57 -8.92
N LYS A 107 7.32 15.32 -8.44
CA LYS A 107 8.52 14.77 -7.79
C LYS A 107 9.40 13.92 -8.69
N MET A 108 8.88 13.48 -9.83
CA MET A 108 9.57 12.60 -10.78
C MET A 108 9.57 13.17 -12.20
N ALA A 109 9.54 14.50 -12.33
CA ALA A 109 9.51 15.19 -13.62
C ALA A 109 10.76 14.95 -14.49
N ASP A 110 11.90 14.56 -13.90
CA ASP A 110 13.16 14.30 -14.61
C ASP A 110 13.22 12.93 -15.29
N PHE A 111 12.22 12.07 -15.08
CA PHE A 111 12.16 10.76 -15.71
C PHE A 111 11.36 10.80 -17.02
N ASP A 112 11.75 9.98 -17.99
CA ASP A 112 10.98 9.79 -19.22
C ASP A 112 9.75 8.89 -18.99
N VAL A 113 9.91 7.86 -18.16
CA VAL A 113 8.90 6.85 -17.85
C VAL A 113 8.95 6.50 -16.37
N VAL A 114 7.78 6.46 -15.73
CA VAL A 114 7.59 6.01 -14.35
C VAL A 114 6.71 4.77 -14.35
N PHE A 115 7.27 3.65 -13.88
CA PHE A 115 6.53 2.41 -13.64
C PHE A 115 5.91 2.43 -12.25
N VAL A 116 4.61 2.21 -12.15
CA VAL A 116 3.82 2.12 -10.91
C VAL A 116 3.37 0.67 -10.74
N GLN A 117 3.97 -0.04 -9.79
CA GLN A 117 3.66 -1.42 -9.45
C GLN A 117 2.55 -1.48 -8.40
N MET A 118 1.55 -2.35 -8.61
CA MET A 118 0.44 -2.61 -7.69
C MET A 118 0.09 -4.10 -7.65
N ASP A 119 -0.69 -4.53 -6.66
CA ASP A 119 -1.18 -5.92 -6.58
C ASP A 119 -2.33 -6.21 -7.57
N ASN A 120 -2.75 -7.49 -7.61
CA ASN A 120 -3.83 -7.95 -8.49
C ASN A 120 -5.22 -7.84 -7.85
N ALA A 121 -5.42 -6.92 -6.89
CA ALA A 121 -6.72 -6.71 -6.30
C ALA A 121 -7.76 -6.36 -7.37
N ARG A 122 -8.99 -6.87 -7.22
CA ARG A 122 -10.08 -6.65 -8.18
C ARG A 122 -10.31 -5.16 -8.52
N PRO A 123 -10.26 -4.22 -7.56
CA PRO A 123 -10.34 -2.78 -7.86
C PRO A 123 -9.26 -2.28 -8.84
N HIS A 124 -8.03 -2.77 -8.70
CA HIS A 124 -6.87 -2.36 -9.50
C HIS A 124 -7.01 -2.85 -10.94
N VAL A 125 -7.25 -4.16 -11.10
CA VAL A 125 -7.42 -4.80 -12.41
C VAL A 125 -8.58 -4.17 -13.19
N LYS A 126 -9.69 -3.82 -12.52
CA LYS A 126 -10.85 -3.17 -13.16
C LYS A 126 -10.56 -1.77 -13.72
N ARG A 127 -9.49 -1.10 -13.27
CA ARG A 127 -9.18 0.30 -13.62
C ARG A 127 -7.88 0.45 -14.41
N ILE A 128 -7.13 -0.63 -14.58
CA ILE A 128 -5.80 -0.58 -15.22
C ILE A 128 -5.86 -0.01 -16.65
N ALA A 129 -6.86 -0.38 -17.46
CA ALA A 129 -7.01 0.12 -18.82
C ALA A 129 -7.26 1.65 -18.87
N ASP A 130 -8.06 2.17 -17.93
CA ASP A 130 -8.33 3.61 -17.82
C ASP A 130 -7.08 4.37 -17.36
N LEU A 131 -6.37 3.81 -16.38
CA LEU A 131 -5.12 4.35 -15.87
C LEU A 131 -4.01 4.36 -16.92
N GLU A 132 -3.86 3.29 -17.70
CA GLU A 132 -2.93 3.25 -18.83
C GLU A 132 -3.23 4.31 -19.88
N ARG A 133 -4.51 4.51 -20.21
CA ARG A 133 -4.92 5.54 -21.17
C ARG A 133 -4.50 6.93 -20.70
N ILE A 134 -4.56 7.20 -19.39
CA ILE A 134 -4.10 8.47 -18.82
C ILE A 134 -2.57 8.53 -18.80
N GLY A 135 -1.91 7.46 -18.35
CA GLY A 135 -0.46 7.41 -18.22
C GLY A 135 0.30 7.50 -19.55
N LYS A 136 -0.31 7.08 -20.66
CA LYS A 136 0.22 7.22 -22.02
C LYS A 136 0.12 8.65 -22.59
N LYS A 137 -0.67 9.55 -21.97
CA LYS A 137 -0.82 10.93 -22.47
C LYS A 137 0.42 11.76 -22.16
N ARG A 138 1.06 12.28 -23.22
CA ARG A 138 2.11 13.28 -23.08
C ARG A 138 1.51 14.57 -22.51
N LYS A 139 1.96 14.96 -21.31
CA LYS A 139 1.57 16.21 -20.65
C LYS A 139 2.77 17.13 -20.55
N ARG A 140 2.57 18.44 -20.75
CA ARG A 140 3.58 19.46 -20.44
C ARG A 140 3.10 20.31 -19.28
N ILE A 141 3.96 20.52 -18.29
CA ILE A 141 3.69 21.37 -17.11
C ILE A 141 4.85 22.35 -17.00
N LYS A 142 4.55 23.65 -16.94
CA LYS A 142 5.56 24.74 -16.88
C LYS A 142 6.65 24.59 -17.96
N GLY A 143 6.25 24.23 -19.18
CA GLY A 143 7.16 24.05 -20.32
C GLY A 143 7.91 22.71 -20.38
N LYS A 144 7.98 21.96 -19.27
CA LYS A 144 8.65 20.66 -19.16
C LYS A 144 7.72 19.51 -19.58
N GLN A 145 8.26 18.53 -20.32
CA GLN A 145 7.55 17.29 -20.63
C GLN A 145 7.50 16.41 -19.38
N MET A 146 6.31 15.95 -19.01
CA MET A 146 6.12 15.05 -17.89
C MET A 146 6.36 13.59 -18.31
N PRO A 147 6.75 12.71 -17.35
CA PRO A 147 6.94 11.29 -17.61
C PRO A 147 5.67 10.63 -18.16
N LEU A 148 5.86 9.61 -19.00
CA LEU A 148 4.81 8.61 -19.20
C LEU A 148 4.67 7.77 -17.93
N ILE A 149 3.44 7.37 -17.59
CA ILE A 149 3.18 6.52 -16.43
C ILE A 149 2.70 5.17 -16.94
N LYS A 150 3.44 4.11 -16.60
CA LYS A 150 3.08 2.71 -16.92
C LYS A 150 2.68 2.02 -15.63
N PHE A 151 1.47 1.45 -15.61
CA PHE A 151 0.99 0.69 -14.47
C PHE A 151 1.34 -0.79 -14.69
N VAL A 152 1.86 -1.45 -13.66
CA VAL A 152 2.36 -2.82 -13.72
C VAL A 152 1.73 -3.62 -12.60
N LEU A 153 1.19 -4.78 -12.95
CA LEU A 153 0.68 -5.74 -12.00
C LEU A 153 1.82 -6.61 -11.47
N GLN A 154 1.91 -6.75 -10.15
CA GLN A 154 2.89 -7.66 -9.56
C GLN A 154 2.44 -9.13 -9.72
N PRO A 155 3.37 -10.09 -9.63
CA PRO A 155 3.02 -11.50 -9.65
C PRO A 155 1.99 -11.85 -8.56
N ALA A 156 1.06 -12.76 -8.88
CA ALA A 156 0.01 -13.14 -7.95
C ALA A 156 0.60 -13.71 -6.65
N ASN A 157 -0.03 -13.41 -5.50
CA ASN A 157 0.39 -13.88 -4.17
C ASN A 157 1.86 -13.59 -3.81
N SER A 158 2.43 -12.49 -4.32
CA SER A 158 3.83 -12.12 -4.12
C SER A 158 4.00 -10.78 -3.37
N PRO A 159 3.55 -10.68 -2.10
CA PRO A 159 3.65 -9.45 -1.30
C PRO A 159 5.11 -9.04 -1.02
N ASP A 160 6.02 -10.00 -1.04
CA ASP A 160 7.47 -9.86 -0.97
C ASP A 160 8.08 -9.06 -2.13
N THR A 161 7.37 -8.94 -3.26
CA THR A 161 7.80 -8.12 -4.42
C THR A 161 7.37 -6.66 -4.31
N ASN A 162 6.57 -6.29 -3.31
CA ASN A 162 6.13 -4.92 -3.06
C ASN A 162 6.78 -4.36 -1.80
N LEU A 163 7.46 -3.23 -1.90
CA LEU A 163 8.18 -2.62 -0.79
C LEU A 163 7.25 -2.24 0.37
N ASN A 164 6.00 -1.86 0.06
CA ASN A 164 4.99 -1.52 1.06
C ASN A 164 4.74 -2.70 2.01
N ASP A 165 4.44 -3.88 1.45
CA ASP A 165 4.19 -5.10 2.23
C ASP A 165 5.48 -5.72 2.79
N LEU A 166 6.54 -5.77 1.99
CA LEU A 166 7.80 -6.42 2.34
C LEU A 166 8.40 -5.86 3.64
N CYS A 167 8.38 -4.54 3.84
CA CYS A 167 9.00 -3.95 5.02
C CYS A 167 8.41 -2.62 5.50
N PHE A 168 7.94 -1.75 4.59
CA PHE A 168 7.59 -0.38 4.93
C PHE A 168 6.37 -0.31 5.87
N PHE A 169 5.28 -1.01 5.56
CA PHE A 169 4.10 -1.03 6.41
C PHE A 169 4.35 -1.66 7.77
N GLY A 170 5.20 -2.69 7.83
CA GLY A 170 5.62 -3.30 9.09
C GLY A 170 6.37 -2.29 9.98
N SER A 171 7.34 -1.59 9.40
CA SER A 171 8.11 -0.52 10.05
C SER A 171 7.19 0.61 10.56
N LEU A 172 6.36 1.18 9.69
CA LEU A 172 5.46 2.28 10.04
C LEU A 172 4.46 1.86 11.13
N SER A 173 3.89 0.67 11.02
CA SER A 173 2.96 0.14 12.04
C SER A 173 3.62 0.00 13.41
N LYS A 174 4.92 -0.31 13.47
CA LYS A 174 5.65 -0.41 14.74
C LYS A 174 5.82 0.97 15.41
N LEU A 175 6.07 2.01 14.62
CA LEU A 175 6.21 3.38 15.11
C LEU A 175 4.87 3.95 15.61
N ILE A 176 3.79 3.77 14.84
CA ILE A 176 2.44 4.18 15.27
C ILE A 176 2.06 3.52 16.60
N GLN A 177 2.47 2.27 16.79
CA GLN A 177 2.24 1.51 18.02
C GLN A 177 2.97 2.06 19.25
N GLU A 178 3.99 2.90 19.10
CA GLU A 178 4.68 3.58 20.22
C GLU A 178 3.83 4.75 20.73
N HIS A 179 3.05 5.36 19.82
CA HIS A 179 2.14 6.48 20.09
C HIS A 179 0.69 6.04 20.40
N GLU A 180 0.43 4.73 20.50
CA GLU A 180 -0.92 4.16 20.70
C GLU A 180 -1.66 4.71 21.94
N ARG A 181 -0.93 5.21 22.95
CA ARG A 181 -1.50 5.77 24.18
C ARG A 181 -1.79 7.26 24.12
N GLU A 182 -1.27 7.97 23.12
CA GLU A 182 -1.38 9.43 23.02
C GLU A 182 -2.73 9.85 22.46
N ILE A 183 -3.38 8.96 21.70
CA ILE A 183 -4.67 9.22 21.05
C ILE A 183 -5.71 8.30 21.65
N GLU A 184 -6.79 8.87 22.18
CA GLU A 184 -7.92 8.09 22.67
C GLU A 184 -8.62 7.36 21.49
N HIS A 185 -8.87 6.06 21.64
CA HIS A 185 -9.39 5.16 20.59
C HIS A 185 -10.89 5.35 20.34
N ARG A 186 -11.27 6.51 19.81
CA ARG A 186 -12.65 6.88 19.46
C ARG A 186 -12.74 7.35 18.01
N ALA A 187 -13.93 7.20 17.42
CA ALA A 187 -14.21 7.60 16.04
C ALA A 187 -13.85 9.07 15.75
N VAL A 188 -14.13 9.98 16.69
CA VAL A 188 -13.81 11.41 16.61
C VAL A 188 -12.32 11.71 16.49
N ASN A 189 -11.44 10.75 16.84
CA ASN A 189 -10.00 10.93 16.80
C ASN A 189 -9.37 10.23 15.58
N LYS A 190 -10.15 9.73 14.62
CA LYS A 190 -9.62 9.13 13.39
C LYS A 190 -8.76 10.09 12.59
N ASP A 191 -9.14 11.37 12.52
CA ASP A 191 -8.36 12.39 11.80
C ASP A 191 -7.03 12.67 12.49
N LYS A 192 -7.04 12.75 13.84
CA LYS A 192 -5.81 12.86 14.63
C LYS A 192 -4.92 11.64 14.45
N PHE A 193 -5.51 10.45 14.41
CA PHE A 193 -4.79 9.22 14.18
C PHE A 193 -4.19 9.18 12.77
N TRP A 194 -4.95 9.55 11.74
CA TRP A 194 -4.41 9.68 10.38
C TRP A 194 -3.24 10.66 10.31
N ASN A 195 -3.37 11.84 10.94
CA ASN A 195 -2.30 12.83 11.00
C ASN A 195 -1.04 12.27 11.67
N LEU A 196 -1.19 11.49 12.75
CA LEU A 196 -0.07 10.79 13.37
C LEU A 196 0.59 9.79 12.40
N ILE A 197 -0.18 9.00 11.66
CA ILE A 197 0.37 8.05 10.67
C ILE A 197 1.19 8.81 9.61
N VAL A 198 0.64 9.90 9.07
CA VAL A 198 1.32 10.76 8.08
C VAL A 198 2.58 11.42 8.68
N GLU A 199 2.50 11.88 9.92
CA GLU A 199 3.65 12.45 10.63
C GLU A 199 4.77 11.41 10.81
N GLN A 200 4.43 10.19 11.25
CA GLN A 200 5.39 9.10 11.41
C GLN A 200 6.00 8.68 10.08
N TYR A 201 5.19 8.62 9.01
CA TYR A 201 5.69 8.45 7.64
C TYR A 201 6.75 9.49 7.28
N HIS A 202 6.48 10.78 7.55
CA HIS A 202 7.43 11.85 7.26
C HIS A 202 8.67 11.85 8.18
N LYS A 203 8.55 11.42 9.43
CA LYS A 203 9.67 11.41 10.38
C LYS A 203 10.65 10.26 10.17
N SER A 204 10.13 9.06 9.92
CA SER A 204 10.89 7.80 9.99
C SER A 204 11.37 7.27 8.63
N HIS A 205 10.60 7.48 7.57
CA HIS A 205 10.95 7.00 6.23
C HIS A 205 11.71 8.09 5.48
N ARG A 206 12.90 8.41 6.01
CA ARG A 206 13.86 9.31 5.37
C ARG A 206 14.53 8.61 4.19
N ARG A 207 15.33 9.37 3.44
CA ARG A 207 16.06 8.88 2.28
C ARG A 207 16.80 7.58 2.58
N GLU A 208 17.56 7.54 3.66
CA GLU A 208 18.42 6.42 4.02
C GLU A 208 17.60 5.18 4.39
N THR A 209 16.46 5.38 5.04
CA THR A 209 15.53 4.30 5.39
C THR A 209 14.92 3.70 4.13
N LEU A 210 14.42 4.53 3.21
CA LEU A 210 13.82 4.05 1.97
C LEU A 210 14.86 3.40 1.07
N GLU A 211 16.08 3.94 0.97
CA GLU A 211 17.17 3.32 0.22
C GLU A 211 17.41 1.89 0.70
N ARG A 212 17.51 1.67 2.02
CA ARG A 212 17.64 0.33 2.61
C ARG A 212 16.44 -0.57 2.32
N CYS A 213 15.22 -0.05 2.33
CA CYS A 213 14.03 -0.83 1.93
C CYS A 213 14.13 -1.29 0.47
N TRP A 214 14.68 -0.47 -0.42
CA TRP A 214 14.91 -0.83 -1.82
C TRP A 214 16.04 -1.84 -1.99
N ASP A 215 17.11 -1.75 -1.20
CA ASP A 215 18.15 -2.78 -1.15
C ASP A 215 17.55 -4.14 -0.72
N VAL A 216 16.66 -4.13 0.28
CA VAL A 216 15.95 -5.33 0.74
C VAL A 216 15.08 -5.90 -0.38
N LYS A 217 14.26 -5.08 -1.04
CA LYS A 217 13.43 -5.52 -2.18
C LYS A 217 14.29 -6.10 -3.30
N THR A 218 15.43 -5.49 -3.61
CA THR A 218 16.34 -5.96 -4.65
C THR A 218 16.93 -7.32 -4.30
N ALA A 219 17.40 -7.51 -3.07
CA ALA A 219 17.95 -8.78 -2.61
C ALA A 219 16.89 -9.89 -2.60
N VAL A 220 15.68 -9.60 -2.11
CA VAL A 220 14.56 -10.56 -2.09
C VAL A 220 14.16 -10.97 -3.51
N ASN A 221 14.05 -10.01 -4.44
CA ASN A 221 13.75 -10.32 -5.84
C ASN A 221 14.81 -11.23 -6.48
N LYS A 222 16.09 -11.07 -6.14
CA LYS A 222 17.15 -12.01 -6.60
C LYS A 222 16.94 -13.41 -6.02
N CYS A 223 16.65 -13.52 -4.73
CA CYS A 223 16.35 -14.82 -4.11
C CYS A 223 15.16 -15.51 -4.78
N ILE A 224 14.10 -14.76 -5.12
CA ILE A 224 12.94 -15.28 -5.86
C ILE A 224 13.36 -15.81 -7.24
N LEU A 225 14.18 -15.04 -7.98
CA LEU A 225 14.68 -15.45 -9.29
C LEU A 225 15.58 -16.70 -9.22
N ASP A 226 16.48 -16.76 -8.24
CA ASP A 226 17.35 -17.91 -8.00
C ASP A 226 16.53 -19.16 -7.64
N ALA A 227 15.44 -18.97 -6.88
CA ALA A 227 14.46 -20.00 -6.55
C ALA A 227 13.42 -20.25 -7.67
N LYS A 228 13.65 -19.70 -8.87
CA LYS A 228 12.81 -19.86 -10.08
C LYS A 228 11.34 -19.50 -9.85
N GLY A 229 11.08 -18.46 -9.07
CA GLY A 229 9.74 -17.95 -8.79
C GLY A 229 8.97 -18.72 -7.72
N THR A 230 9.62 -19.64 -7.00
CA THR A 230 8.99 -20.35 -5.87
C THR A 230 9.12 -19.56 -4.57
N ASN A 231 8.25 -19.83 -3.60
CA ASN A 231 8.34 -19.25 -2.25
C ASN A 231 9.39 -19.94 -1.35
N ASN A 232 10.15 -20.89 -1.91
CA ASN A 232 11.15 -21.67 -1.19
C ASN A 232 12.52 -20.99 -1.27
N TYR A 233 12.61 -19.76 -0.77
CA TYR A 233 13.85 -19.02 -0.67
C TYR A 233 14.05 -18.51 0.76
N GLU A 234 15.30 -18.37 1.16
CA GLU A 234 15.64 -17.79 2.46
C GLU A 234 15.73 -16.26 2.33
N LEU A 235 15.27 -15.54 3.34
CA LEU A 235 15.42 -14.10 3.36
C LEU A 235 16.90 -13.74 3.49
N PRO A 236 17.40 -12.80 2.66
CA PRO A 236 18.82 -12.45 2.66
C PRO A 236 19.24 -11.83 3.99
N HIS A 237 20.36 -12.29 4.54
CA HIS A 237 20.98 -11.74 5.74
C HIS A 237 22.08 -10.73 5.39
N GLY A 238 22.24 -9.67 6.19
CA GLY A 238 23.33 -8.71 6.02
C GLY A 238 23.28 -7.95 4.69
N ILE A 239 22.07 -7.55 4.28
CA ILE A 239 21.78 -6.92 2.99
C ILE A 239 22.70 -5.72 2.76
N LYS A 240 23.44 -5.76 1.64
CA LYS A 240 24.28 -4.68 1.14
C LYS A 240 23.60 -4.04 -0.07
N HIS A 241 24.02 -2.84 -0.40
CA HIS A 241 23.61 -2.21 -1.65
C HIS A 241 24.08 -3.07 -2.83
N GLU A 242 23.13 -3.40 -3.71
CA GLU A 242 23.39 -4.13 -4.93
C GLU A 242 22.69 -3.43 -6.11
N GLU A 243 23.28 -3.55 -7.30
CA GLU A 243 22.63 -3.05 -8.49
C GLU A 243 21.34 -3.85 -8.77
N PRO A 244 20.24 -3.16 -9.14
CA PRO A 244 19.00 -3.81 -9.55
C PRO A 244 19.24 -4.73 -10.74
N VAL A 245 18.52 -5.85 -10.78
CA VAL A 245 18.51 -6.72 -11.96
C VAL A 245 17.92 -5.94 -13.14
N SER A 246 18.75 -5.62 -14.13
CA SER A 246 18.33 -4.97 -15.37
C SER A 246 18.27 -6.02 -16.48
N HIS A 247 17.07 -6.35 -16.92
CA HIS A 247 16.85 -6.92 -18.24
C HIS A 247 16.34 -5.80 -19.15
N ALA A 248 16.78 -5.76 -20.40
CA ALA A 248 16.26 -4.80 -21.36
C ALA A 248 14.76 -5.07 -21.58
N ILE A 249 13.91 -4.27 -20.90
CA ILE A 249 12.47 -4.28 -21.16
C ILE A 249 12.29 -3.58 -22.51
N SER A 250 12.03 -4.36 -23.57
CA SER A 250 11.66 -3.79 -24.87
C SER A 250 10.43 -2.91 -24.67
N LEU A 251 10.56 -1.61 -24.95
CA LEU A 251 9.49 -0.63 -24.77
C LEU A 251 8.36 -0.78 -25.81
N ASP A 252 8.57 -1.64 -26.81
CA ASP A 252 7.76 -1.82 -28.02
C ASP A 252 7.05 -3.18 -28.10
N LEU A 253 7.01 -3.97 -27.01
CA LEU A 253 6.24 -5.21 -27.01
C LEU A 253 4.81 -4.96 -26.54
N ASP A 254 3.91 -4.97 -27.50
CA ASP A 254 2.49 -5.23 -27.36
C ASP A 254 2.37 -6.52 -26.53
N ASP A 255 1.92 -6.39 -25.27
CA ASP A 255 1.96 -7.42 -24.23
C ASP A 255 0.98 -8.60 -24.45
N THR A 256 0.70 -8.90 -25.72
CA THR A 256 -0.15 -10.03 -26.15
C THR A 256 0.63 -11.36 -26.18
N GLY A 257 1.94 -11.32 -25.94
CA GLY A 257 2.86 -12.45 -26.11
C GLY A 257 3.66 -12.89 -24.88
N ASP A 258 3.50 -12.28 -23.69
CA ASP A 258 4.25 -12.71 -22.50
C ASP A 258 3.78 -14.10 -22.02
N PRO A 259 4.66 -15.13 -21.98
CA PRO A 259 4.33 -16.46 -21.48
C PRO A 259 3.90 -16.49 -20.01
N VAL A 260 4.23 -15.47 -19.22
CA VAL A 260 3.84 -15.38 -17.79
C VAL A 260 2.34 -15.06 -17.63
N ALA A 261 1.69 -14.52 -18.66
CA ALA A 261 0.25 -14.26 -18.68
C ALA A 261 -0.62 -15.48 -19.00
N ARG A 262 -0.05 -16.61 -19.45
CA ARG A 262 -0.80 -17.80 -19.94
C ARG A 262 -0.88 -18.98 -18.98
N THR A 263 -0.85 -18.75 -17.67
CA THR A 263 -1.12 -19.86 -16.72
C THR A 263 -2.25 -19.55 -15.77
N LEU A 264 -3.37 -19.02 -16.26
CA LEU A 264 -4.68 -19.18 -15.64
C LEU A 264 -5.75 -19.15 -16.74
N ASP A 265 -5.69 -20.10 -17.66
CA ASP A 265 -6.86 -20.48 -18.45
C ASP A 265 -7.91 -21.01 -17.47
N TYR A 266 -8.96 -20.20 -17.30
CA TYR A 266 -10.01 -20.36 -16.28
C TYR A 266 -11.08 -21.38 -16.68
N GLU A 267 -10.70 -22.45 -17.37
CA GLU A 267 -11.61 -23.52 -17.79
C GLU A 267 -11.09 -24.87 -17.29
N GLY A 268 -11.65 -25.36 -16.19
CA GLY A 268 -11.36 -26.73 -15.76
C GLY A 268 -11.77 -27.21 -14.38
N LEU A 269 -12.26 -26.38 -13.46
CA LEU A 269 -12.72 -26.85 -12.14
C LEU A 269 -14.10 -26.29 -11.78
N HIS A 270 -15.11 -26.96 -12.33
CA HIS A 270 -16.48 -26.88 -11.84
C HIS A 270 -16.59 -27.60 -10.48
N ALA A 271 -17.26 -26.92 -9.55
CA ALA A 271 -18.12 -27.45 -8.49
C ALA A 271 -17.55 -28.47 -7.49
N SER A 272 -17.26 -28.01 -6.27
CA SER A 272 -17.93 -28.53 -5.05
C SER A 272 -17.56 -27.68 -3.83
N LEU A 273 -18.47 -26.79 -3.44
CA LEU A 273 -18.62 -26.40 -2.05
C LEU A 273 -19.24 -27.58 -1.29
N PRO A 274 -18.76 -27.91 -0.08
CA PRO A 274 -19.63 -28.46 0.93
C PRO A 274 -19.97 -27.36 1.92
N SER A 275 -21.15 -26.77 1.71
CA SER A 275 -21.96 -26.26 2.81
C SER A 275 -22.37 -27.43 3.69
N SER A 276 -22.14 -27.35 5.01
CA SER A 276 -23.03 -27.84 6.09
C SER A 276 -22.23 -28.11 7.36
N LEU A 277 -22.68 -27.48 8.44
CA LEU A 277 -22.44 -27.89 9.82
C LEU A 277 -22.88 -29.36 10.02
N PRO A 278 -22.44 -29.99 11.13
CA PRO A 278 -23.49 -30.47 12.03
C PRO A 278 -23.22 -30.26 13.53
N ARG A 279 -24.30 -29.78 14.16
CA ARG A 279 -24.84 -29.95 15.52
C ARG A 279 -23.99 -29.56 16.72
#